data_AF-A0A380SBM5-F1
#
_entry.id   AF-A0A380SBM5-F1
#
_cell.length_a   1.000
_cell.length_b   1.000
_cell.length_c   1.000
_cell.angle_alpha   90.00
_cell.angle_beta   90.00
_cell.angle_gamma   90.00
#
_symmetry.space_group_name_H-M   'P 1'
#
loop_
_entity.id
_entity.type
_entity.pdbx_description
1 polymer ?
#
loop_
_entity_poly.entity_id
_entity_poly.type
_entity_poly.pdbx_seq_one_letter_code
_entity_poly.pdbx_strand_id
1 'polypeptide(L)' 'MAIYHQYTPMGTPRPNHRFVEGGKTITYYPQPYVEYLDAVQAQLKRDNALDDTFFEVIKYAFRS' A
#
# COMPACT_ATOMS: atom_id res chain seq x y z
N MET A 1 -14.49 25.28 7.38
CA MET A 1 -13.43 24.45 7.98
C MET A 1 -13.06 23.37 6.97
N ALA A 2 -11.80 23.31 6.55
CA ALA A 2 -11.32 22.30 5.62
C ALA A 2 -10.59 21.22 6.44
N ILE A 3 -11.06 19.99 6.34
CA ILE A 3 -10.39 18.80 6.87
C ILE A 3 -9.17 18.52 5.98
N TYR A 4 -8.06 19.19 6.26
CA TYR A 4 -6.76 18.81 5.74
C TYR A 4 -6.29 17.56 6.47
N HIS A 5 -6.69 16.37 6.00
CA HIS A 5 -5.92 15.18 6.34
C HIS A 5 -4.61 15.30 5.54
N GLN A 6 -3.59 15.87 6.17
CA GLN A 6 -2.25 16.01 5.59
C GLN A 6 -1.60 14.62 5.52
N TYR A 7 -2.10 13.79 4.61
CA TYR A 7 -1.24 12.81 3.97
C TYR A 7 -0.27 13.63 3.13
N THR A 8 0.88 14.03 3.69
CA THR A 8 2.04 14.25 2.83
C THR A 8 2.11 13.03 1.93
N PRO A 9 2.20 13.15 0.60
CA PRO A 9 2.26 12.00 -0.29
C PRO A 9 3.43 11.15 0.17
N MET A 10 3.14 10.13 0.97
CA MET A 10 4.10 9.15 1.40
C MET A 10 4.37 8.40 0.12
N GLY A 11 5.53 8.66 -0.50
CA GLY A 11 5.92 7.95 -1.69
C GLY A 11 5.86 6.48 -1.34
N THR A 12 4.89 5.75 -1.91
CA THR A 12 4.77 4.31 -1.74
C THR A 12 6.15 3.74 -2.01
N PRO A 13 6.83 3.15 -1.01
CA PRO A 13 8.15 2.59 -1.23
C PRO A 13 8.01 1.61 -2.38
N ARG A 14 8.84 1.75 -3.41
CA ARG A 14 8.79 0.79 -4.51
C ARG A 14 9.46 -0.50 -4.03
N PRO A 15 8.94 -1.68 -4.41
CA PRO A 15 9.68 -2.92 -4.24
C PRO A 15 11.06 -2.79 -4.86
N ASN A 16 12.08 -3.33 -4.18
CA ASN A 16 13.43 -3.29 -4.68
C ASN A 16 13.64 -4.36 -5.75
N HIS A 17 14.58 -4.10 -6.65
CA HIS A 17 15.03 -5.07 -7.65
C HIS A 17 16.51 -5.34 -7.44
N ARG A 18 16.92 -6.61 -7.60
CA ARG A 18 18.33 -6.97 -7.75
C ARG A 18 18.51 -7.84 -8.98
N PHE A 19 19.57 -7.59 -9.73
CA PHE A 19 20.03 -8.48 -10.78
C PHE A 19 20.79 -9.63 -10.15
N VAL A 20 20.48 -10.85 -10.55
CA VAL A 20 21.22 -12.05 -10.18
C VAL A 20 21.91 -12.64 -11.41
N GLU A 21 22.90 -13.49 -11.16
CA GLU A 21 23.70 -14.12 -12.21
C GLU A 21 22.81 -14.85 -13.25
N GLY A 22 23.15 -14.72 -14.53
CA GLY A 22 22.33 -15.25 -15.63
C GLY A 22 21.20 -14.34 -16.11
N GLY A 23 21.23 -13.05 -15.78
CA GLY A 23 20.31 -12.05 -16.35
C GLY A 23 18.90 -12.06 -15.76
N LYS A 24 18.70 -12.72 -14.62
CA LYS A 24 17.39 -12.75 -13.93
C LYS A 24 17.28 -11.53 -13.00
N THR A 25 16.08 -10.97 -12.94
CA THR A 25 15.74 -9.90 -11.99
C THR A 25 14.86 -10.47 -10.89
N ILE A 26 15.25 -10.27 -9.63
CA ILE A 26 14.42 -10.61 -8.47
C ILE A 26 13.82 -9.33 -7.90
N THR A 27 12.48 -9.28 -7.86
CA THR A 27 11.74 -8.29 -7.08
C THR A 27 11.63 -8.77 -5.64
N TYR A 28 11.99 -7.92 -4.69
CA TYR A 28 11.88 -8.24 -3.26
C TYR A 28 11.32 -7.04 -2.48
N TYR A 29 10.70 -7.35 -1.35
CA TYR A 29 10.05 -6.37 -0.48
C TYR A 29 10.97 -6.08 0.71
N PRO A 30 11.70 -4.96 0.72
CA PRO A 30 12.61 -4.64 1.81
C PRO A 30 11.81 -4.26 3.07
N GLN A 31 12.44 -4.33 4.24
CA GLN A 31 11.80 -4.02 5.53
C GLN A 31 11.00 -2.69 5.54
N PRO A 32 11.50 -1.56 4.97
CA PRO A 32 10.73 -0.31 4.93
C PRO A 32 9.42 -0.39 4.13
N TYR A 33 9.34 -1.30 3.15
CA TYR A 33 8.11 -1.55 2.41
C TYR A 33 7.06 -2.24 3.30
N VAL A 34 7.51 -3.20 4.11
CA VAL A 34 6.64 -3.91 5.07
C VAL A 34 6.11 -2.94 6.12
N GLU A 35 6.99 -2.13 6.72
CA GLU A 35 6.62 -1.11 7.72
C GLU A 35 5.63 -0.08 7.17
N TYR A 36 5.80 0.33 5.91
CA TYR A 36 4.86 1.21 5.24
C TYR A 36 3.47 0.58 5.12
N LEU A 37 3.38 -0.69 4.68
CA LEU A 37 2.09 -1.38 4.56
C LEU A 37 1.41 -1.58 5.91
N ASP A 38 2.17 -1.86 6.96
CA ASP A 38 1.65 -1.98 8.32
C ASP A 38 1.07 -0.65 8.81
N ALA A 39 1.78 0.46 8.55
CA ALA A 39 1.31 1.80 8.90
C ALA A 39 0.02 2.19 8.16
N VAL A 40 -0.08 1.86 6.87
CA VAL A 40 -1.30 2.09 6.08
C VAL A 40 -2.48 1.30 6.64
N GLN A 41 -2.29 0.00 6.93
CA GLN A 41 -3.35 -0.82 7.51
C GLN A 41 -3.79 -0.32 8.89
N ALA A 42 -2.84 0.09 9.74
CA ALA A 42 -3.15 0.67 11.04
C ALA A 42 -3.96 1.96 10.89
N GLN A 43 -3.62 2.82 9.93
CA GLN A 43 -4.36 4.04 9.65
C GLN A 43 -5.79 3.75 9.19
N LEU A 44 -5.96 2.86 8.21
CA LEU A 44 -7.28 2.49 7.70
C LEU A 44 -8.19 1.91 8.79
N LYS A 45 -7.63 1.12 9.71
CA LYS A 45 -8.36 0.61 10.88
C LYS A 45 -8.76 1.73 11.84
N ARG A 46 -7.85 2.67 12.14
CA ARG A 46 -8.14 3.82 13.02
C ARG A 46 -9.24 4.72 12.45
N ASP A 47 -9.26 4.88 11.14
CA ASP A 47 -10.23 5.73 10.45
C ASP A 47 -11.57 5.02 10.21
N ASN A 48 -11.72 3.78 10.67
CA ASN A 48 -12.87 2.91 10.39
C ASN A 48 -13.17 2.80 8.88
N ALA A 49 -12.13 2.90 8.05
CA ALA A 49 -12.19 2.94 6.59
C ALA A 49 -12.15 1.54 5.96
N LEU A 50 -12.12 0.48 6.77
CA LEU A 50 -12.27 -0.91 6.35
C LEU A 50 -13.72 -1.38 6.55
N ASP A 51 -14.66 -0.58 6.04
CA ASP A 51 -16.10 -0.84 6.12
C ASP A 51 -16.63 -1.61 4.90
N ASP A 52 -17.93 -1.92 4.91
CA ASP A 52 -18.56 -2.64 3.81
C ASP A 52 -18.43 -1.91 2.47
N THR A 53 -18.38 -0.57 2.48
CA THR A 53 -18.19 0.25 1.29
C THR A 53 -16.81 0.01 0.67
N PHE A 54 -15.77 -0.05 1.49
CA PHE A 54 -14.41 -0.37 1.05
C PHE A 54 -14.37 -1.74 0.34
N PHE A 55 -14.99 -2.76 0.95
CA PHE A 55 -15.00 -4.11 0.38
C PHE A 55 -15.88 -4.22 -0.87
N GLU A 56 -16.98 -3.47 -0.96
CA GLU A 56 -17.80 -3.37 -2.16
C GLU A 56 -16.98 -2.79 -3.33
N VAL A 57 -16.27 -1.67 -3.12
CA VAL A 57 -15.41 -1.05 -4.16
C VAL A 57 -14.35 -2.03 -4.66
N ILE A 58 -13.65 -2.73 -3.76
CA ILE A 58 -12.66 -3.76 -4.11
C ILE A 58 -13.31 -4.85 -4.97
N LYS A 59 -14.45 -5.38 -4.55
CA LYS A 59 -15.17 -6.44 -5.26
C LYS A 59 -15.61 -6.02 -6.66
N TYR A 60 -16.00 -4.77 -6.87
CA TYR A 60 -16.32 -4.24 -8.20
C TYR A 60 -15.07 -4.05 -9.07
N ALA A 61 -13.97 -3.54 -8.51
CA ALA A 61 -12.73 -3.29 -9.25
C ALA A 61 -12.05 -4.56 -9.78
N PHE A 62 -12.22 -5.71 -9.11
CA PHE A 62 -11.65 -7.00 -9.54
C PHE A 62 -12.61 -7.86 -10.39
N ARG A 63 -13.80 -7.35 -10.74
CA ARG A 63 -14.80 -8.04 -11.57
C ARG A 63 -14.96 -7.48 -12.99
N SER A 64 -14.23 -6.41 -13.33
CA SER A 64 -14.12 -5.84 -14.69
C SER A 64 -12.87 -6.33 -15.40
#